data_AF-A0A7C4GK99-F1
#
_entry.id   AF-A0A7C4GK99-F1
#
_cell.length_a   1.000
_cell.length_b   1.000
_cell.length_c   1.000
_cell.angle_alpha   90.00
_cell.angle_beta   90.00
_cell.angle_gamma   90.00
#
_symmetry.space_group_name_H-M   'P 1'
#
loop_
_entity.id
_entity.type
_entity.pdbx_description
1 polymer ?
#
loop_
_entity_poly.entity_id
_entity_poly.type
_entity_poly.pdbx_seq_one_letter_code
_entity_poly.pdbx_strand_id
1 'polypeptide(L)'
;MLPKKILEEIEKVCQEFNLNENQRKKLIEEVKKEYMKCRFEPGESIGILTAQTIAEPATQLTMRTYHVAGSLGIKVTLGLPRLIEIFDAKKKIETPMMTIYLKKEWNSKEKAEEFANKIIERKIYDLSKKVSLDLFNYSINIELKDKRKSEKVSR
;
A
#
# COMPACT_ATOMS: atom_id res chain seq x y z
N MET A 1 -25.85 4.62 21.52
CA MET A 1 -26.17 3.31 20.90
C MET A 1 -24.86 2.60 20.58
N LEU A 2 -24.81 1.28 20.73
CA LEU A 2 -23.63 0.48 20.36
C LEU A 2 -23.48 0.42 18.82
N PRO A 3 -22.26 0.41 18.28
CA PRO A 3 -22.01 0.16 16.85
C PRO A 3 -22.57 -1.18 16.37
N LYS A 4 -23.06 -1.23 15.12
CA LYS A 4 -23.63 -2.45 14.51
C LYS A 4 -22.69 -3.65 14.54
N LYS A 5 -21.40 -3.45 14.29
CA LYS A 5 -20.39 -4.53 14.33
C LYS A 5 -20.29 -5.19 15.70
N ILE A 6 -20.36 -4.40 16.78
CA ILE A 6 -20.30 -4.92 18.15
C ILE A 6 -21.57 -5.74 18.45
N LEU A 7 -22.73 -5.30 17.94
CA LEU A 7 -23.98 -6.06 18.08
C LEU A 7 -23.92 -7.40 17.35
N GLU A 8 -23.42 -7.43 16.11
CA GLU A 8 -23.22 -8.67 15.35
C GLU A 8 -22.26 -9.63 16.07
N GLU A 9 -21.21 -9.10 16.70
CA GLU A 9 -20.24 -9.89 17.45
C GLU A 9 -20.82 -10.46 18.74
N ILE A 10 -21.63 -9.67 19.47
CA ILE A 10 -22.38 -10.16 20.62
C ILE A 10 -23.33 -11.29 20.21
N GLU A 11 -24.00 -11.18 19.06
CA GLU A 11 -24.91 -12.22 18.58
C GLU A 11 -24.18 -13.52 18.25
N LYS A 12 -23.00 -13.44 17.62
CA LYS A 12 -22.15 -14.62 17.38
C LYS A 12 -21.76 -15.30 18.69
N VAL A 13 -21.30 -14.53 19.68
CA VAL A 13 -20.93 -15.07 21.00
C VAL A 13 -22.15 -15.68 21.71
N CYS A 14 -23.32 -15.07 21.61
CA CYS A 14 -24.55 -15.64 22.17
C CYS A 14 -24.93 -16.98 21.53
N GLN A 15 -24.70 -17.14 20.22
CA GLN A 15 -24.94 -18.39 19.51
C GLN A 15 -23.90 -19.47 19.85
N GLU A 16 -22.61 -19.11 19.95
CA GLU A 16 -21.53 -20.06 20.29
C GLU A 16 -21.68 -20.63 21.71
N PHE A 17 -22.08 -19.80 22.68
CA PHE A 17 -22.22 -20.21 24.08
C PHE A 17 -23.66 -20.59 24.48
N ASN A 18 -24.59 -20.62 23.52
CA ASN A 18 -25.99 -21.00 23.73
C ASN A 18 -26.65 -20.28 24.93
N LEU A 19 -26.46 -18.97 25.02
CA LEU A 19 -26.84 -18.17 26.19
C LEU A 19 -28.36 -17.98 26.30
N ASN A 20 -28.88 -18.06 27.52
CA ASN A 20 -30.28 -17.75 27.82
C ASN A 20 -30.59 -16.27 27.57
N GLU A 21 -31.86 -15.92 27.30
CA GLU A 21 -32.27 -14.52 27.07
C GLU A 21 -31.84 -13.55 28.19
N ASN A 22 -31.86 -14.01 29.44
CA ASN A 22 -31.40 -13.22 30.58
C ASN A 22 -29.88 -12.98 30.57
N GLN A 23 -29.09 -13.97 30.16
CA GLN A 23 -27.64 -13.84 30.04
C GLN A 23 -27.26 -12.94 28.87
N ARG A 24 -27.99 -13.02 27.74
CA ARG A 24 -27.84 -12.12 26.60
C ARG A 24 -28.10 -10.67 26.99
N LYS A 25 -29.20 -10.38 27.70
CA LYS A 25 -29.50 -9.02 28.19
C LYS A 25 -28.41 -8.50 29.12
N LYS A 26 -27.91 -9.34 30.03
CA LYS A 26 -26.83 -8.98 30.95
C LYS A 26 -25.52 -8.68 30.21
N LEU A 27 -25.17 -9.49 29.20
CA LEU A 27 -24.00 -9.29 28.36
C LEU A 27 -24.07 -7.95 27.61
N ILE A 28 -25.21 -7.64 27.01
CA ILE A 28 -25.42 -6.38 26.29
C ILE A 28 -25.24 -5.19 27.23
N GLU A 29 -25.82 -5.24 28.43
CA GLU A 29 -25.67 -4.15 29.42
C GLU A 29 -24.23 -4.01 29.91
N GLU A 30 -23.50 -5.10 30.13
CA GLU A 30 -22.09 -5.02 30.55
C GLU A 30 -21.20 -4.45 29.42
N VAL A 31 -21.38 -4.91 28.18
CA VAL A 31 -20.65 -4.37 27.01
C VAL A 31 -20.95 -2.89 26.81
N LYS A 32 -22.22 -2.49 26.98
CA LYS A 32 -22.63 -1.09 26.91
C LYS A 32 -21.98 -0.24 27.99
N LYS A 33 -21.90 -0.76 29.21
CA LYS A 33 -21.23 -0.10 30.34
C LYS A 33 -19.73 0.07 30.04
N GLU A 34 -19.06 -0.96 29.57
CA GLU A 34 -17.64 -0.90 29.25
C GLU A 34 -17.36 0.05 28.09
N TYR A 35 -18.16 -0.01 27.03
CA TYR A 35 -18.08 0.91 25.89
C TYR A 35 -18.20 2.38 26.32
N MET A 36 -19.08 2.67 27.29
CA MET A 36 -19.24 4.02 27.82
C MET A 36 -18.04 4.49 28.66
N LYS A 37 -17.33 3.57 29.34
CA LYS A 37 -16.10 3.90 30.07
C LYS A 37 -14.91 4.15 29.15
N CYS A 38 -14.83 3.47 28.00
CA CYS A 38 -13.72 3.65 27.04
C CYS A 38 -13.79 4.97 26.25
N ARG A 39 -14.73 5.86 26.56
CA ARG A 39 -14.86 7.14 25.87
C ARG A 39 -13.83 8.13 26.42
N PHE A 40 -13.20 8.88 25.52
CA PHE A 40 -12.37 10.02 25.90
C PHE A 40 -13.18 11.06 26.68
N GLU A 41 -12.54 11.68 27.67
CA GLU A 41 -13.16 12.74 28.44
C GLU A 41 -13.27 14.03 27.59
N PRO A 42 -14.40 14.75 27.64
CA PRO A 42 -14.52 16.03 26.95
C PRO A 42 -13.47 17.02 27.47
N GLY A 43 -12.71 17.63 26.54
CA GLY A 43 -11.66 18.60 26.87
C GLY A 43 -10.24 18.02 26.91
N GLU A 44 -10.08 16.71 26.70
CA GLU A 44 -8.76 16.09 26.58
C GLU A 44 -8.02 16.53 25.31
N SER A 45 -6.71 16.74 25.43
CA SER A 45 -5.82 17.20 24.35
C SER A 45 -5.47 16.10 23.34
N ILE A 46 -6.49 15.52 22.70
CA ILE A 46 -6.34 14.42 21.75
C ILE A 46 -5.40 14.73 20.57
N GLY A 47 -5.29 16.00 20.17
CA GLY A 47 -4.42 16.41 19.07
C GLY A 47 -2.93 16.22 19.40
N ILE A 48 -2.52 16.62 20.61
CA ILE A 48 -1.14 16.48 21.08
C ILE A 48 -0.81 15.00 21.28
N LEU A 49 -1.72 14.26 21.94
CA LEU A 49 -1.55 12.82 22.17
C LEU A 49 -1.38 12.08 20.84
N THR A 50 -2.26 12.34 19.87
CA THR A 50 -2.21 11.70 18.55
C THR A 50 -0.91 12.04 17.81
N ALA A 51 -0.47 13.31 17.86
CA ALA A 51 0.77 13.73 17.21
C ALA A 51 1.99 12.99 17.80
N GLN A 52 2.08 12.88 19.13
CA GLN A 52 3.16 12.17 19.79
C GLN A 52 3.15 10.68 19.48
N THR A 53 1.98 10.02 19.56
CA THR A 53 1.85 8.58 19.27
C THR A 53 2.24 8.21 17.85
N ILE A 54 2.06 9.11 16.88
CA ILE A 54 2.52 8.91 15.49
C ILE A 54 4.03 9.19 15.36
N ALA A 55 4.53 10.22 16.06
CA ALA A 55 5.92 10.67 15.95
C ALA A 55 6.94 9.73 16.62
N GLU A 56 6.60 9.12 17.76
CA GLU A 56 7.49 8.18 18.46
C GLU A 56 7.93 6.99 17.60
N PRO A 57 7.01 6.21 16.98
CA PRO A 57 7.40 5.07 16.14
C PRO A 57 8.07 5.50 14.84
N ALA A 58 7.83 6.71 14.33
CA ALA A 58 8.50 7.23 13.13
C ALA A 58 10.03 7.21 13.26
N THR A 59 10.55 7.52 14.45
CA THR A 59 11.99 7.47 14.74
C THR A 59 12.54 6.04 14.61
N GLN A 60 11.80 5.05 15.11
CA GLN A 60 12.18 3.64 15.08
C GLN A 60 12.01 3.00 13.69
N LEU A 61 11.02 3.46 12.93
CA LEU A 61 10.74 2.96 11.58
C LEU A 61 11.91 3.20 10.63
N THR A 62 12.60 4.34 10.79
CA THR A 62 13.74 4.72 9.95
C THR A 62 14.83 3.65 9.93
N MET A 63 15.19 3.07 11.09
CA MET A 63 16.22 2.02 11.14
C MET A 63 15.74 0.67 10.59
N ARG A 64 14.46 0.31 10.79
CA ARG A 64 13.92 -0.98 10.33
C ARG A 64 13.72 -1.05 8.82
N THR A 65 13.39 0.06 8.16
CA THR A 65 13.11 0.09 6.72
C THR A 65 14.36 -0.03 5.85
N TYR A 66 15.52 0.47 6.28
CA TYR A 66 16.77 0.33 5.52
C TYR A 66 17.22 -1.13 5.38
N HIS A 67 17.06 -1.95 6.43
CA HIS A 67 17.48 -3.36 6.39
C HIS A 67 16.57 -4.22 5.50
N VAL A 68 15.25 -4.00 5.53
CA VAL A 68 14.29 -4.79 4.74
C VAL A 68 14.32 -4.39 3.24
N ALA A 69 14.49 -3.10 2.93
CA ALA A 69 14.62 -2.64 1.55
C ALA A 69 15.89 -3.17 0.86
N GLY A 70 16.98 -3.35 1.62
CA GLY A 70 18.24 -3.91 1.11
C GLY A 70 18.14 -5.38 0.69
N SER A 71 17.28 -6.18 1.32
CA SER A 71 17.15 -7.61 1.04
C SER A 71 16.17 -7.95 -0.09
N LEU A 72 15.20 -7.08 -0.37
CA LEU A 72 14.14 -7.34 -1.36
C LEU A 72 14.35 -6.64 -2.72
N GLY A 73 15.33 -5.73 -2.85
CA GLY A 73 15.69 -5.11 -4.14
C GLY A 73 14.61 -4.23 -4.79
N ILE A 74 13.41 -4.16 -4.22
CA ILE A 74 12.35 -3.28 -4.69
C ILE A 74 12.56 -1.91 -4.04
N LYS A 75 12.88 -0.90 -4.87
CA LYS A 75 12.92 0.52 -4.49
C LYS A 75 11.49 1.04 -4.30
N VAL A 76 10.81 0.58 -3.26
CA VAL A 76 9.61 1.25 -2.76
C VAL A 76 10.07 2.22 -1.68
N THR A 77 9.55 3.45 -1.66
CA THR A 77 9.72 4.38 -0.53
C THR A 77 9.02 3.85 0.74
N LEU A 78 9.36 2.66 1.21
CA LEU A 78 8.74 2.07 2.40
C LEU A 78 9.24 2.79 3.65
N GLY A 79 8.31 3.21 4.50
CA GLY A 79 8.61 3.72 5.83
C GLY A 79 8.31 5.21 6.00
N LEU A 80 9.22 5.89 6.70
CA LEU A 80 9.06 7.30 7.09
C LEU A 80 8.99 8.28 5.90
N PRO A 81 9.83 8.14 4.84
CA PRO A 81 9.77 9.08 3.72
C PRO A 81 8.37 9.17 3.09
N ARG A 82 7.69 8.02 2.92
CA ARG A 82 6.33 7.98 2.37
C ARG A 82 5.29 8.59 3.30
N LEU A 83 5.44 8.40 4.61
CA LEU A 83 4.55 9.02 5.59
C LEU A 83 4.65 10.56 5.52
N ILE A 84 5.86 11.09 5.38
CA ILE A 84 6.10 12.54 5.17
C ILE A 84 5.49 13.00 3.84
N GLU A 85 5.69 12.27 2.74
CA GLU A 85 5.08 12.63 1.45
C GLU A 85 3.55 12.78 1.51
N ILE A 86 2.88 11.87 2.24
CA ILE A 86 1.43 11.89 2.41
C ILE A 86 1.01 13.05 3.31
N PHE A 87 1.71 13.25 4.44
CA PHE A 87 1.38 14.30 5.41
C PHE A 87 1.56 15.71 4.83
N ASP A 88 2.65 15.93 4.08
CA ASP A 88 2.95 17.21 3.43
C ASP A 88 2.14 17.44 2.14
N ALA A 89 1.28 16.49 1.75
CA ALA A 89 0.50 16.52 0.52
C ALA A 89 1.35 16.86 -0.72
N LYS A 90 2.53 16.22 -0.85
CA LYS A 90 3.47 16.53 -1.94
C LYS A 90 2.83 16.30 -3.31
N LYS A 91 2.92 17.31 -4.19
CA LYS A 91 2.39 17.23 -5.57
C LYS A 91 3.06 16.15 -6.42
N LYS A 92 4.34 15.86 -6.17
CA LYS A 92 5.11 14.81 -6.86
C LYS A 92 5.66 13.86 -5.80
N ILE A 93 5.35 12.57 -5.97
CA ILE A 93 5.81 11.49 -5.10
C ILE A 93 6.99 10.78 -5.78
N GLU A 94 7.96 10.30 -5.01
CA GLU A 94 9.20 9.75 -5.55
C GLU A 94 9.00 8.41 -6.26
N THR A 95 8.17 7.52 -5.70
CA THR A 95 7.85 6.21 -6.29
C THR A 95 6.34 6.03 -6.44
N PRO A 96 5.71 6.60 -7.48
CA PRO A 96 4.29 6.40 -7.75
C PRO A 96 4.02 4.94 -8.15
N MET A 97 2.99 4.35 -7.57
CA MET A 97 2.53 3.00 -7.88
C MET A 97 1.02 3.02 -8.14
N MET A 98 0.57 2.15 -9.05
CA MET A 98 -0.83 2.02 -9.40
C MET A 98 -1.20 0.54 -9.46
N THR A 99 -2.25 0.17 -8.74
CA THR A 99 -2.85 -1.17 -8.84
C THR A 99 -3.96 -1.13 -9.88
N ILE A 100 -3.80 -1.87 -10.98
CA ILE A 100 -4.76 -1.89 -12.08
C ILE A 100 -5.61 -3.15 -11.98
N TYR A 101 -6.91 -2.97 -11.75
CA TYR A 101 -7.87 -4.08 -11.72
C TYR A 101 -8.41 -4.35 -13.13
N LEU A 102 -8.39 -5.61 -13.53
CA LEU A 102 -8.89 -6.03 -14.84
C LEU A 102 -10.36 -6.46 -14.73
N LYS A 103 -11.16 -6.12 -15.74
CA LYS A 103 -12.52 -6.65 -15.90
C LYS A 103 -12.45 -8.16 -16.17
N LYS A 104 -13.53 -8.90 -15.85
CA LYS A 104 -13.61 -10.37 -16.02
C LYS A 104 -13.17 -10.84 -17.42
N GLU A 105 -13.53 -10.10 -18.47
CA GLU A 105 -13.20 -10.39 -19.88
C GLU A 105 -11.70 -10.34 -20.20
N TRP A 106 -10.95 -9.57 -19.42
CA TRP A 106 -9.51 -9.29 -19.57
C TRP A 106 -8.67 -10.00 -18.51
N ASN A 107 -9.32 -10.74 -17.59
CA ASN A 107 -8.67 -11.43 -16.49
C ASN A 107 -8.13 -12.82 -16.91
N SER A 108 -7.58 -12.93 -18.12
CA SER A 108 -6.77 -14.06 -18.53
C SER A 108 -5.31 -13.63 -18.59
N LYS A 109 -4.38 -14.55 -18.31
CA LYS A 109 -2.94 -14.25 -18.25
C LYS A 109 -2.44 -13.57 -19.52
N GLU A 110 -2.83 -14.09 -20.69
CA GLU A 110 -2.42 -13.58 -22.00
C GLU A 110 -2.94 -12.16 -22.26
N LYS A 111 -4.22 -11.90 -21.99
CA LYS A 111 -4.83 -10.57 -22.18
C LYS A 111 -4.29 -9.55 -21.18
N ALA A 112 -4.02 -9.98 -19.95
CA ALA A 112 -3.41 -9.14 -18.93
C ALA A 112 -2.00 -8.69 -19.35
N GLU A 113 -1.21 -9.59 -19.92
CA GLU A 113 0.14 -9.30 -20.42
C GLU A 113 0.12 -8.41 -21.66
N GLU A 114 -0.80 -8.65 -22.59
CA GLU A 114 -1.01 -7.78 -23.75
C GLU A 114 -1.40 -6.35 -23.30
N PHE A 115 -2.31 -6.25 -22.35
CA PHE A 115 -2.75 -4.99 -21.78
C PHE A 115 -1.62 -4.27 -21.03
N ALA A 116 -0.83 -5.00 -20.24
CA ALA A 116 0.35 -4.45 -19.57
C ALA A 116 1.36 -3.87 -20.58
N ASN A 117 1.63 -4.59 -21.68
CA ASN A 117 2.52 -4.10 -22.73
C ASN A 117 2.00 -2.84 -23.44
N LYS A 118 0.67 -2.63 -23.50
CA LYS A 118 0.07 -1.40 -24.06
C LYS A 118 0.22 -0.19 -23.13
N ILE A 119 0.25 -0.41 -21.81
CA ILE A 119 0.39 0.67 -20.82
C ILE A 119 1.85 1.10 -20.65
N ILE A 120 2.78 0.16 -20.74
CA ILE A 120 4.21 0.45 -20.54
C ILE A 120 4.71 1.34 -21.69
N GLU A 121 4.98 2.61 -21.39
CA GLU A 121 5.70 3.50 -22.28
C GLU A 121 7.12 2.95 -22.49
N ARG A 122 7.55 2.84 -23.74
CA ARG A 122 8.91 2.42 -24.11
C ARG A 122 9.53 3.51 -24.97
N LYS A 123 10.64 4.10 -24.51
CA LYS A 123 11.39 5.09 -25.29
C LYS A 123 12.42 4.38 -26.16
N ILE A 124 12.80 4.99 -27.29
CA ILE A 124 13.85 4.47 -28.18
C ILE A 124 15.17 4.29 -27.40
N TYR A 125 15.43 5.18 -26.45
CA TYR A 125 16.57 5.09 -25.55
C TYR A 125 16.60 3.76 -24.77
N ASP A 126 15.47 3.28 -24.25
CA ASP A 126 15.39 2.04 -23.48
C ASP A 126 15.77 0.81 -24.33
N LEU A 127 15.46 0.88 -25.63
CA LEU A 127 15.76 -0.13 -26.63
C LEU A 127 17.19 -0.03 -27.19
N SER A 128 17.82 1.13 -27.06
CA SER A 128 19.19 1.36 -27.54
C SER A 128 20.23 0.80 -26.56
N LYS A 129 21.25 0.15 -27.11
CA LYS A 129 22.46 -0.29 -26.42
C LYS A 129 23.52 0.80 -26.48
N LYS A 130 23.67 1.44 -27.64
CA LYS A 130 24.59 2.54 -27.86
C LYS A 130 24.00 3.51 -28.87
N VAL A 131 24.15 4.80 -28.59
CA VAL A 131 23.86 5.87 -29.53
C VAL A 131 25.18 6.56 -29.84
N SER A 132 25.57 6.58 -31.11
CA SER A 132 26.80 7.23 -31.56
C SER A 132 26.50 8.16 -32.73
N LEU A 133 27.11 9.34 -32.71
CA LEU A 133 27.03 10.31 -33.78
C LEU A 133 28.17 10.06 -34.77
N ASP A 134 27.85 9.92 -36.05
CA ASP A 134 28.84 9.96 -37.13
C ASP A 134 28.85 11.38 -37.72
N LEU A 135 29.94 12.10 -37.44
CA LEU A 135 30.12 13.49 -37.85
C LEU A 135 30.47 13.64 -39.34
N PHE A 136 30.95 12.59 -40.00
CA PHE A 136 31.34 12.65 -41.41
C PHE A 136 30.14 12.49 -42.33
N ASN A 137 29.25 11.56 -41.97
CA ASN A 137 28.00 11.32 -42.72
C ASN A 137 26.80 12.09 -42.16
N TYR A 138 27.01 12.93 -41.13
CA TYR A 138 25.95 13.62 -40.39
C TYR A 138 24.79 12.68 -39.99
N SER A 139 25.12 11.49 -39.50
CA SER A 139 24.14 10.45 -39.18
C SER A 139 24.20 10.03 -37.72
N ILE A 140 23.08 9.53 -37.20
CA ILE A 140 22.98 8.99 -35.84
C ILE A 140 22.86 7.47 -35.95
N ASN A 141 23.86 6.77 -35.43
CA ASN A 141 23.89 5.31 -35.38
C ASN A 141 23.35 4.84 -34.02
N ILE A 142 22.24 4.10 -34.06
CA ILE A 142 21.61 3.53 -32.87
C ILE A 142 21.78 2.01 -32.94
N GLU A 143 22.62 1.46 -32.07
CA GLU A 143 22.75 0.01 -31.89
C GLU A 143 21.63 -0.46 -30.95
N LEU A 144 20.73 -1.32 -31.42
CA LEU A 144 19.60 -1.83 -30.64
C LEU A 144 20.01 -3.01 -29.75
N LYS A 145 19.39 -3.13 -28.57
CA LYS A 145 19.52 -4.29 -27.69
C LYS A 145 18.75 -5.48 -28.26
N ASP A 146 19.39 -6.65 -28.37
CA ASP A 146 18.72 -7.89 -28.74
C ASP A 146 17.94 -8.47 -27.56
N LYS A 147 16.61 -8.30 -27.58
CA LYS A 147 15.70 -8.75 -26.52
C LYS A 147 15.60 -10.28 -26.38
N ARG A 148 16.05 -11.06 -27.39
CA ARG A 148 16.04 -12.53 -27.34
C ARG A 148 17.06 -13.10 -26.36
N LYS A 149 18.12 -12.34 -26.01
CA LYS A 149 19.13 -12.75 -25.03
C LYS A 149 18.78 -12.38 -23.58
N SER A 150 17.70 -11.63 -23.37
CA SER A 150 17.30 -11.10 -22.05
C SER A 150 15.96 -11.68 -21.53
N GLU A 151 15.52 -12.84 -22.03
CA GLU A 151 14.38 -13.56 -21.46
C GLU A 151 14.78 -14.34 -20.19
N LYS A 152 15.07 -13.59 -19.14
CA LYS A 152 14.66 -13.96 -17.79
C LYS A 152 14.13 -12.70 -17.16
N VAL A 153 12.86 -12.40 -17.43
CA VAL A 153 12.09 -11.49 -16.60
C VAL A 153 12.09 -12.12 -15.22
N SER A 154 12.91 -11.59 -14.31
CA SER A 154 12.84 -11.94 -12.90
C SER A 154 11.40 -11.74 -12.44
N ARG A 155 10.82 -12.81 -11.90
CA ARG A 155 9.56 -12.81 -11.18
C ARG A 155 9.55 -11.77 -10.07
#